data_AF-A0A353G8N4-F1
#
_entry.id   AF-A0A353G8N4-F1
#
_cell.length_a   1.000
_cell.length_b   1.000
_cell.length_c   1.000
_cell.angle_alpha   90.00
_cell.angle_beta   90.00
_cell.angle_gamma   90.00
#
_symmetry.space_group_name_H-M   'P 1'
#
loop_
_entity.id
_entity.type
_entity.pdbx_description
1 polymer ?
#
loop_
_entity_poly.entity_id
_entity_poly.type
_entity_poly.pdbx_seq_one_letter_code
_entity_poly.pdbx_strand_id
1 'polypeptide(L)'
;MARRKADPGIDFSLNDLAVAAGLSKRVTQFLADNAAFEGLTQMQKLNVAAAVGGVSAANISPLLAMKLIKIVIRLETNANEIPSGFKFIGRNLPQDKIKTLIDADEYYIHRLLMECPEIYTQGVGRRGDFVVEIVNGELVFTGSKDLTSISNFDCQSREMHFSGWITNIERGSEPDFIHMANKFNLNDLCDDETGKFDPILAEHEQSMQLCRANAVSRLTLNLSLAVRNGFDRLHAFRFGERDIA
;
A
#
# COMPACT_ATOMS: atom_id res chain seq x y z
N MET A 1 -7.06 -22.15 -31.19
CA MET A 1 -6.09 -21.79 -30.13
C MET A 1 -6.73 -22.11 -28.78
N ALA A 2 -6.09 -22.94 -27.96
CA ALA A 2 -6.59 -23.18 -26.60
C ALA A 2 -6.35 -21.93 -25.75
N ARG A 3 -7.42 -21.33 -25.19
CA ARG A 3 -7.27 -20.41 -24.05
C ARG A 3 -6.54 -21.18 -22.96
N ARG A 4 -5.37 -20.69 -22.50
CA ARG A 4 -4.82 -21.17 -21.23
C ARG A 4 -5.90 -20.94 -20.18
N LYS A 5 -6.17 -21.94 -19.35
CA LYS A 5 -7.06 -21.77 -18.19
C LYS A 5 -6.55 -20.55 -17.43
N ALA A 6 -7.45 -19.61 -17.12
CA ALA A 6 -7.22 -18.78 -15.93
C ALA A 6 -6.95 -19.74 -14.78
N ASP A 7 -5.91 -19.49 -13.99
CA ASP A 7 -5.61 -20.33 -12.82
C ASP A 7 -6.91 -20.40 -11.99
N PRO A 8 -7.34 -21.59 -11.51
CA PRO A 8 -8.59 -21.72 -10.78
C PRO A 8 -8.53 -20.75 -9.60
N GLY A 9 -9.49 -19.81 -9.58
CA GLY A 9 -9.38 -18.56 -8.82
C GLY A 9 -8.79 -18.78 -7.43
N ILE A 10 -7.62 -18.19 -7.19
CA ILE A 10 -6.85 -18.47 -5.97
C ILE A 10 -7.56 -17.81 -4.79
N ASP A 11 -8.41 -18.60 -4.13
CA ASP A 11 -9.00 -18.22 -2.86
C ASP A 11 -7.92 -18.25 -1.77
N PHE A 12 -7.77 -17.12 -1.07
CA PHE A 12 -6.93 -17.03 0.12
C PHE A 12 -7.79 -17.30 1.34
N SER A 13 -7.46 -18.36 2.08
CA SER A 13 -8.08 -18.62 3.38
C SER A 13 -7.70 -17.53 4.37
N LEU A 14 -8.48 -17.39 5.46
CA LEU A 14 -8.09 -16.50 6.56
C LEU A 14 -6.69 -16.82 7.12
N ASN A 15 -6.24 -18.07 7.01
CA ASN A 15 -4.90 -18.47 7.43
C ASN A 15 -3.82 -17.93 6.48
N ASP A 16 -4.07 -17.98 5.16
CA ASP A 16 -3.18 -17.38 4.16
C ASP A 16 -3.06 -15.85 4.37
N LEU A 17 -4.19 -15.18 4.63
CA LEU A 17 -4.21 -13.74 4.93
C LEU A 17 -3.46 -13.42 6.24
N ALA A 18 -3.58 -14.27 7.27
CA ALA A 18 -2.85 -14.11 8.53
C ALA A 18 -1.34 -14.26 8.35
N VAL A 19 -0.91 -15.27 7.60
CA VAL A 19 0.49 -15.49 7.20
C VAL A 19 1.03 -14.32 6.39
N ALA A 20 0.28 -13.87 5.38
CA ALA A 20 0.68 -12.76 4.52
C ALA A 20 0.78 -11.43 5.28
N ALA A 21 -0.04 -11.22 6.32
CA ALA A 21 0.11 -10.12 7.26
C ALA A 21 1.28 -10.33 8.25
N GLY A 22 1.60 -11.58 8.58
CA GLY A 22 2.43 -11.94 9.74
C GLY A 22 1.75 -11.60 11.07
N LEU A 23 0.42 -11.71 11.10
CA LEU A 23 -0.40 -11.50 12.29
C LEU A 23 -0.96 -12.85 12.74
N SER A 24 -1.36 -12.96 14.01
CA SER A 24 -2.05 -14.17 14.47
C SER A 24 -3.43 -14.27 13.79
N LYS A 25 -3.88 -15.50 13.50
CA LYS A 25 -5.21 -15.75 12.92
C LYS A 25 -6.35 -15.08 13.70
N ARG A 26 -6.20 -14.90 15.03
CA ARG A 26 -7.17 -14.17 15.88
C ARG A 26 -7.20 -12.68 15.56
N VAL A 27 -6.05 -12.03 15.34
CA VAL A 27 -5.99 -10.62 14.93
C VAL A 27 -6.54 -10.47 13.51
N THR A 28 -6.22 -11.38 12.59
CA THR A 28 -6.77 -11.34 11.22
C THR A 28 -8.28 -11.58 11.18
N GLN A 29 -8.82 -12.45 12.05
CA GLN A 29 -10.27 -12.59 12.23
C GLN A 29 -10.89 -11.27 12.73
N PHE A 30 -10.32 -10.67 13.78
CA PHE A 30 -10.80 -9.39 14.29
C PHE A 30 -10.80 -8.28 13.22
N LEU A 31 -9.79 -8.23 12.35
CA LEU A 31 -9.77 -7.32 11.20
C LEU A 31 -10.89 -7.64 10.19
N ALA A 32 -11.12 -8.92 9.88
CA ALA A 32 -12.22 -9.35 9.01
C ALA A 32 -13.59 -8.94 9.58
N ASP A 33 -13.79 -9.11 10.90
CA ASP A 33 -15.01 -8.73 11.62
C ASP A 33 -15.23 -7.20 11.62
N ASN A 34 -14.16 -6.41 11.52
CA ASN A 34 -14.18 -4.95 11.35
C ASN A 34 -14.14 -4.52 9.87
N ALA A 35 -14.67 -5.36 8.98
CA ALA A 35 -14.80 -5.11 7.54
C ALA A 35 -13.49 -4.77 6.80
N ALA A 36 -12.33 -5.29 7.24
CA ALA A 36 -11.06 -5.12 6.53
C ALA A 36 -11.10 -5.62 5.08
N PHE A 37 -11.91 -6.64 4.82
CA PHE A 37 -11.92 -7.44 3.58
C PHE A 37 -13.25 -7.38 2.81
N GLU A 38 -14.19 -6.56 3.26
CA GLU A 38 -15.51 -6.40 2.64
C GLU A 38 -15.39 -5.71 1.27
N GLY A 39 -16.13 -6.21 0.27
CA GLY A 39 -16.11 -5.69 -1.11
C GLY A 39 -14.83 -5.95 -1.91
N LEU A 40 -13.79 -6.54 -1.30
CA LEU A 40 -12.49 -6.78 -1.95
C LEU A 40 -12.45 -8.11 -2.72
N THR A 41 -11.74 -8.10 -3.87
CA THR A 41 -11.32 -9.33 -4.57
C THR A 41 -10.26 -10.09 -3.75
N GLN A 42 -10.01 -11.37 -4.08
CA GLN A 42 -9.04 -12.19 -3.36
C GLN A 42 -7.62 -11.57 -3.34
N MET A 43 -7.15 -11.05 -4.48
CA MET A 43 -5.86 -10.36 -4.55
C MET A 43 -5.82 -9.07 -3.72
N GLN A 44 -6.89 -8.27 -3.73
CA GLN A 44 -6.98 -7.08 -2.89
C GLN A 44 -6.99 -7.42 -1.40
N LYS A 45 -7.64 -8.52 -0.98
CA LYS A 45 -7.57 -9.00 0.42
C LYS A 45 -6.15 -9.36 0.81
N LEU A 46 -5.39 -10.03 -0.06
CA LEU A 46 -3.99 -10.36 0.16
C LEU A 46 -3.13 -9.08 0.30
N ASN A 47 -3.28 -8.13 -0.63
CA ASN A 47 -2.53 -6.87 -0.63
C ASN A 47 -2.84 -6.03 0.62
N VAL A 48 -4.12 -5.93 1.02
CA VAL A 48 -4.53 -5.24 2.26
C VAL A 48 -3.99 -5.94 3.50
N ALA A 49 -4.10 -7.27 3.60
CA ALA A 49 -3.59 -8.03 4.74
C ALA A 49 -2.06 -7.84 4.90
N ALA A 50 -1.31 -7.95 3.80
CA ALA A 50 0.13 -7.76 3.79
C ALA A 50 0.54 -6.33 4.19
N ALA A 51 -0.14 -5.31 3.63
CA ALA A 51 0.11 -3.91 3.97
C ALA A 51 -0.22 -3.58 5.43
N VAL A 52 -1.39 -4.01 5.94
CA VAL A 52 -1.77 -3.84 7.35
C VAL A 52 -0.75 -4.53 8.27
N GLY A 53 -0.27 -5.71 7.90
CA GLY A 53 0.82 -6.39 8.60
C GLY A 53 2.12 -5.60 8.65
N GLY A 54 2.56 -5.02 7.52
CA GLY A 54 3.77 -4.20 7.47
C GLY A 54 3.66 -2.88 8.24
N VAL A 55 2.49 -2.23 8.22
CA VAL A 55 2.22 -1.05 9.07
C VAL A 55 2.20 -1.45 10.55
N SER A 56 1.57 -2.56 10.90
CA SER A 56 1.50 -3.06 12.28
C SER A 56 2.88 -3.42 12.86
N ALA A 57 3.82 -3.87 12.01
CA ALA A 57 5.20 -4.15 12.42
C ALA A 57 5.96 -2.89 12.89
N ALA A 58 5.47 -1.69 12.59
CA ALA A 58 6.00 -0.42 13.11
C ALA A 58 5.35 0.01 14.44
N ASN A 59 4.76 -0.93 15.20
CA ASN A 59 4.02 -0.70 16.46
C ASN A 59 2.74 0.13 16.33
N ILE A 60 2.21 0.29 15.12
CA ILE A 60 0.88 0.85 14.88
C ILE A 60 -0.17 -0.23 15.18
N SER A 61 -1.30 0.13 15.80
CA SER A 61 -2.34 -0.86 16.09
C SER A 61 -2.91 -1.46 14.79
N PRO A 62 -3.19 -2.77 14.70
CA PRO A 62 -3.73 -3.36 13.48
C PRO A 62 -5.02 -2.72 12.98
N LEU A 63 -5.84 -2.18 13.90
CA LEU A 63 -7.07 -1.48 13.57
C LEU A 63 -6.80 -0.10 12.94
N LEU A 64 -5.89 0.72 13.52
CA LEU A 64 -5.48 1.98 12.90
C LEU A 64 -4.78 1.74 11.56
N ALA A 65 -3.92 0.72 11.48
CA ALA A 65 -3.29 0.27 10.23
C ALA A 65 -4.33 -0.08 9.17
N MET A 66 -5.39 -0.83 9.51
CA MET A 66 -6.50 -1.12 8.60
C MET A 66 -7.24 0.14 8.13
N LYS A 67 -7.59 1.06 9.04
CA LYS A 67 -8.28 2.31 8.67
C LYS A 67 -7.42 3.16 7.72
N LEU A 68 -6.14 3.36 8.08
CA LEU A 68 -5.14 4.05 7.26
C LEU A 68 -5.05 3.42 5.86
N ILE A 69 -4.80 2.11 5.78
CA ILE A 69 -4.65 1.39 4.51
C ILE A 69 -5.93 1.46 3.65
N LYS A 70 -7.13 1.28 4.22
CA LYS A 70 -8.39 1.36 3.46
C LYS A 70 -8.62 2.75 2.87
N ILE A 71 -8.34 3.81 3.62
CA ILE A 71 -8.54 5.19 3.19
C ILE A 71 -7.51 5.59 2.13
N VAL A 72 -6.22 5.29 2.38
CA VAL A 72 -5.13 5.53 1.42
C VAL A 72 -5.37 4.76 0.12
N ILE A 73 -5.77 3.48 0.17
CA ILE A 73 -6.14 2.73 -1.06
C ILE A 73 -7.28 3.43 -1.82
N ARG A 74 -8.34 3.83 -1.12
CA ARG A 74 -9.55 4.41 -1.75
C ARG A 74 -9.29 5.76 -2.41
N LEU A 75 -8.39 6.58 -1.86
CA LEU A 75 -8.25 8.00 -2.23
C LEU A 75 -6.93 8.31 -2.95
N GLU A 76 -5.89 7.51 -2.74
CA GLU A 76 -4.53 7.73 -3.27
C GLU A 76 -4.12 6.70 -4.33
N THR A 77 -4.94 5.67 -4.59
CA THR A 77 -4.65 4.62 -5.59
C THR A 77 -5.76 4.47 -6.62
N ASN A 78 -5.41 4.64 -7.90
CA ASN A 78 -6.35 4.60 -9.03
C ASN A 78 -7.02 3.23 -9.26
N ALA A 79 -6.55 2.17 -8.61
CA ALA A 79 -6.96 0.78 -8.85
C ALA A 79 -7.51 0.06 -7.60
N ASN A 80 -7.72 0.78 -6.49
CA ASN A 80 -8.05 0.18 -5.19
C ASN A 80 -7.06 -0.94 -4.78
N GLU A 81 -5.77 -0.73 -5.03
CA GLU A 81 -4.68 -1.65 -4.67
C GLU A 81 -3.39 -0.89 -4.37
N ILE A 82 -2.61 -1.38 -3.40
CA ILE A 82 -1.23 -0.90 -3.20
C ILE A 82 -0.35 -1.58 -4.25
N PRO A 83 0.39 -0.82 -5.07
CA PRO A 83 1.18 -1.40 -6.16
C PRO A 83 2.31 -2.26 -5.60
N SER A 84 2.26 -3.58 -5.81
CA SER A 84 3.34 -4.50 -5.43
C SER A 84 4.64 -4.23 -6.21
N GLY A 85 4.51 -3.71 -7.44
CA GLY A 85 5.58 -3.59 -8.41
C GLY A 85 5.90 -4.88 -9.18
N PHE A 86 5.25 -6.02 -8.89
CA PHE A 86 5.57 -7.31 -9.54
C PHE A 86 5.45 -7.27 -11.06
N LYS A 87 4.41 -6.62 -11.61
CA LYS A 87 4.25 -6.42 -13.06
C LYS A 87 5.38 -5.60 -13.70
N PHE A 88 6.01 -4.70 -12.95
CA PHE A 88 7.17 -3.93 -13.42
C PHE A 88 8.46 -4.77 -13.34
N ILE A 89 8.69 -5.46 -12.21
CA ILE A 89 9.85 -6.35 -12.01
C ILE A 89 9.85 -7.48 -13.05
N GLY A 90 8.68 -8.08 -13.30
CA GLY A 90 8.46 -9.16 -14.25
C GLY A 90 8.81 -8.84 -15.70
N ARG A 91 8.92 -7.56 -16.09
CA ARG A 91 9.40 -7.16 -17.43
C ARG A 91 10.83 -7.61 -17.73
N ASN A 92 11.59 -7.96 -16.70
CA ASN A 92 12.97 -8.45 -16.82
C ASN A 92 13.06 -9.98 -16.91
N LEU A 93 11.94 -10.72 -16.82
CA LEU A 93 11.91 -12.17 -16.97
C LEU A 93 12.33 -12.62 -18.38
N PRO A 94 12.77 -13.88 -18.56
CA PRO A 94 12.96 -14.49 -19.88
C PRO A 94 11.74 -14.33 -20.81
N GLN A 95 11.96 -14.15 -22.12
CA GLN A 95 10.89 -13.81 -23.09
C GLN A 95 9.77 -14.86 -23.19
N ASP A 96 10.07 -16.12 -22.91
CA ASP A 96 9.11 -17.22 -22.81
C ASP A 96 8.17 -17.07 -21.59
N LYS A 97 8.70 -16.57 -20.46
CA LYS A 97 7.92 -16.19 -19.27
C LYS A 97 7.18 -14.85 -19.44
N ILE A 98 7.75 -13.86 -20.15
CA ILE A 98 7.07 -12.55 -20.36
C ILE A 98 5.69 -12.70 -21.02
N LYS A 99 5.55 -13.63 -21.96
CA LYS A 99 4.29 -13.86 -22.70
C LYS A 99 3.12 -14.29 -21.82
N THR A 100 3.34 -14.66 -20.56
CA THR A 100 2.28 -15.01 -19.62
C THR A 100 1.85 -13.86 -18.71
N LEU A 101 2.57 -12.74 -18.70
CA LEU A 101 2.39 -11.67 -17.70
C LEU A 101 1.18 -10.76 -17.95
N ILE A 102 0.66 -10.69 -19.18
CA ILE A 102 -0.40 -9.74 -19.55
C ILE A 102 -1.72 -10.08 -18.83
N ASP A 103 -2.07 -11.36 -18.78
CA ASP A 103 -3.32 -11.87 -18.19
C ASP A 103 -3.11 -12.50 -16.79
N ALA A 104 -1.89 -12.43 -16.24
CA ALA A 104 -1.56 -13.03 -14.95
C ALA A 104 -1.93 -12.13 -13.76
N ASP A 105 -2.45 -12.75 -12.70
CA ASP A 105 -2.55 -12.13 -11.38
C ASP A 105 -1.16 -11.93 -10.73
N GLU A 106 -1.08 -11.04 -9.74
CA GLU A 106 0.20 -10.72 -9.11
C GLU A 106 0.84 -11.91 -8.38
N TYR A 107 0.05 -12.88 -7.91
CA TYR A 107 0.55 -14.04 -7.17
C TYR A 107 1.24 -15.04 -8.11
N TYR A 108 0.70 -15.27 -9.31
CA TYR A 108 1.40 -16.02 -10.36
C TYR A 108 2.70 -15.33 -10.79
N ILE A 109 2.68 -14.00 -10.96
CA ILE A 109 3.90 -13.23 -11.30
C ILE A 109 4.95 -13.33 -10.18
N HIS A 110 4.53 -13.21 -8.91
CA HIS A 110 5.43 -13.40 -7.76
C HIS A 110 6.09 -14.78 -7.76
N ARG A 111 5.32 -15.85 -8.01
CA ARG A 111 5.87 -17.22 -8.10
C ARG A 111 6.91 -17.35 -9.20
N LEU A 112 6.69 -16.78 -10.39
CA LEU A 112 7.70 -16.78 -11.46
C LEU A 112 8.95 -15.96 -11.11
N LEU A 113 8.80 -14.90 -10.32
CA LEU A 113 9.91 -14.08 -9.82
C LEU A 113 10.73 -14.79 -8.73
N MET A 114 10.08 -15.59 -7.87
CA MET A 114 10.75 -16.41 -6.85
C MET A 114 11.67 -17.49 -7.44
N GLU A 115 11.44 -17.92 -8.69
CA GLU A 115 12.32 -18.81 -9.44
C GLU A 115 13.56 -18.09 -10.04
N CYS A 116 13.61 -16.76 -9.96
CA CYS A 116 14.61 -15.90 -10.63
C CYS A 116 15.26 -14.92 -9.63
N PRO A 117 16.11 -15.41 -8.71
CA PRO A 117 16.72 -14.59 -7.65
C PRO A 117 17.60 -13.44 -8.18
N GLU A 118 18.11 -13.55 -9.40
CA GLU A 118 18.85 -12.51 -10.12
C GLU A 118 17.97 -11.32 -10.56
N ILE A 119 16.65 -11.50 -10.63
CA ILE A 119 15.65 -10.46 -10.94
C ILE A 119 14.94 -9.99 -9.67
N TYR A 120 14.64 -10.92 -8.76
CA TYR A 120 13.85 -10.68 -7.56
C TYR A 120 14.57 -11.09 -6.28
N THR A 121 14.97 -10.09 -5.49
CA THR A 121 15.48 -10.26 -4.14
C THR A 121 14.41 -9.87 -3.11
N GLN A 122 14.11 -10.78 -2.19
CA GLN A 122 13.16 -10.58 -1.09
C GLN A 122 13.62 -9.45 -0.15
N GLY A 123 12.68 -8.78 0.53
CA GLY A 123 13.00 -7.75 1.52
C GLY A 123 13.59 -6.44 0.97
N VAL A 124 13.81 -6.32 -0.35
CA VAL A 124 14.42 -5.13 -0.97
C VAL A 124 13.37 -4.11 -1.43
N GLY A 125 13.42 -2.91 -0.85
CA GLY A 125 12.67 -1.75 -1.32
C GLY A 125 13.23 -1.20 -2.63
N ARG A 126 12.36 -0.87 -3.58
CA ARG A 126 12.69 -0.45 -4.95
C ARG A 126 12.34 1.03 -5.21
N ARG A 127 12.89 1.56 -6.31
CA ARG A 127 12.48 2.85 -6.88
C ARG A 127 11.06 2.72 -7.43
N GLY A 128 10.19 3.70 -7.19
CA GLY A 128 8.77 3.61 -7.53
C GLY A 128 7.86 3.05 -6.44
N ASP A 129 8.40 2.59 -5.30
CA ASP A 129 7.60 2.00 -4.23
C ASP A 129 6.67 3.03 -3.57
N PHE A 130 5.40 2.68 -3.39
CA PHE A 130 4.44 3.49 -2.67
C PHE A 130 4.77 3.48 -1.16
N VAL A 131 4.86 4.67 -0.59
CA VAL A 131 5.29 4.95 0.78
C VAL A 131 4.28 5.82 1.51
N VAL A 132 4.19 5.61 2.82
CA VAL A 132 3.45 6.46 3.77
C VAL A 132 4.43 6.96 4.82
N GLU A 133 4.35 8.23 5.17
CA GLU A 133 5.17 8.86 6.20
C GLU A 133 4.28 9.46 7.28
N ILE A 134 4.55 9.11 8.54
CA ILE A 134 3.83 9.63 9.71
C ILE A 134 4.79 10.56 10.47
N VAL A 135 4.39 11.82 10.62
CA VAL A 135 5.16 12.90 11.24
C VAL A 135 4.54 13.26 12.59
N ASN A 136 5.37 13.34 13.63
CA ASN A 136 4.99 13.67 15.01
C ASN A 136 3.89 12.75 15.59
N GLY A 137 3.64 11.58 14.98
CA GLY A 137 2.53 10.68 15.32
C GLY A 137 1.16 11.07 14.72
N GLU A 138 1.04 12.28 14.18
CA GLU A 138 -0.25 12.90 13.80
C GLU A 138 -0.42 13.10 12.30
N LEU A 139 0.58 13.63 11.60
CA LEU A 139 0.43 14.05 10.21
C LEU A 139 0.83 12.91 9.27
N VAL A 140 -0.05 12.56 8.34
CA VAL A 140 0.17 11.48 7.37
C VAL A 140 0.45 12.06 6.00
N PHE A 141 1.52 11.59 5.36
CA PHE A 141 1.91 11.93 4.00
C PHE A 141 2.05 10.67 3.13
N THR A 142 1.76 10.78 1.84
CA THR A 142 1.71 9.68 0.87
C THR A 142 2.58 10.01 -0.36
N GLY A 143 3.18 9.00 -0.99
CA GLY A 143 3.98 9.24 -2.19
C GLY A 143 4.68 8.01 -2.73
N SER A 144 5.62 8.23 -3.66
CA SER A 144 6.44 7.17 -4.26
C SER A 144 7.93 7.40 -4.01
N LYS A 145 8.66 6.32 -3.80
CA LYS A 145 10.12 6.30 -3.60
C LYS A 145 10.83 6.56 -4.94
N ASP A 146 10.71 7.79 -5.44
CA ASP A 146 10.93 8.21 -6.85
C ASP A 146 9.93 7.55 -7.83
N LEU A 147 9.82 7.83 -9.14
CA LEU A 147 10.49 8.79 -10.03
C LEU A 147 9.52 9.24 -11.16
N THR A 148 9.42 10.55 -11.43
CA THR A 148 8.92 11.18 -12.69
C THR A 148 7.52 10.86 -13.29
N SER A 149 6.88 11.93 -13.77
CA SER A 149 5.72 12.01 -14.70
C SER A 149 4.32 11.81 -14.08
N ILE A 150 3.35 12.74 -14.17
CA ILE A 150 3.26 14.03 -14.90
C ILE A 150 2.21 14.95 -14.21
N SER A 151 2.54 16.26 -14.06
CA SER A 151 1.66 17.46 -13.97
C SER A 151 0.53 17.57 -12.91
N ASN A 152 0.21 18.73 -12.30
CA ASN A 152 0.68 20.12 -12.42
C ASN A 152 0.89 20.73 -11.01
N PHE A 153 1.54 21.90 -10.92
CA PHE A 153 1.76 22.70 -9.69
C PHE A 153 2.85 22.19 -8.73
N ASP A 154 4.09 22.11 -9.24
CA ASP A 154 5.32 21.99 -8.43
C ASP A 154 5.78 23.39 -7.96
N CYS A 155 5.77 23.62 -6.64
CA CYS A 155 6.41 24.78 -6.00
C CYS A 155 7.39 24.35 -4.88
N GLN A 156 8.32 23.46 -5.22
CA GLN A 156 9.66 23.38 -4.59
C GLN A 156 9.78 22.80 -3.16
N SER A 157 9.16 21.65 -2.91
CA SER A 157 9.90 20.54 -2.28
C SER A 157 9.29 19.20 -2.70
N ARG A 158 9.91 18.53 -3.67
CA ARG A 158 9.43 17.25 -4.20
C ARG A 158 9.65 16.12 -3.20
N GLU A 159 8.66 15.82 -2.38
CA GLU A 159 8.59 14.62 -1.54
C GLU A 159 7.24 14.61 -0.82
N MET A 160 6.48 13.51 -0.92
CA MET A 160 5.34 13.13 -0.06
C MET A 160 4.22 14.20 0.09
N HIS A 161 3.07 13.98 -0.55
CA HIS A 161 1.90 14.84 -0.41
C HIS A 161 1.23 14.67 0.96
N PHE A 162 0.64 15.74 1.49
CA PHE A 162 -0.14 15.63 2.71
C PHE A 162 -1.45 14.87 2.44
N SER A 163 -1.73 13.82 3.21
CA SER A 163 -2.90 12.94 3.01
C SER A 163 -3.95 13.13 4.11
N GLY A 164 -3.55 13.42 5.35
CA GLY A 164 -4.48 13.67 6.45
C GLY A 164 -3.89 13.59 7.84
N TRP A 165 -4.77 13.41 8.84
CA TRP A 165 -4.40 13.37 10.25
C TRP A 165 -4.79 12.04 10.89
N ILE A 166 -3.89 11.47 11.68
CA ILE A 166 -4.27 10.57 12.77
C ILE A 166 -4.81 11.43 13.91
N THR A 167 -6.01 11.13 14.36
CA THR A 167 -6.66 11.80 15.50
C THR A 167 -6.88 10.83 16.65
N ASN A 168 -7.31 11.32 17.81
CA ASN A 168 -7.65 10.52 18.99
C ASN A 168 -6.44 9.72 19.53
N ILE A 169 -5.26 10.35 19.58
CA ILE A 169 -3.99 9.73 20.02
C ILE A 169 -3.87 9.75 21.56
N GLU A 170 -4.67 10.59 22.23
CA GLU A 170 -4.71 10.67 23.68
C GLU A 170 -5.14 9.35 24.35
N ARG A 171 -4.60 9.11 25.54
CA ARG A 171 -4.74 7.84 26.25
C ARG A 171 -6.19 7.57 26.65
N GLY A 172 -6.77 6.51 26.07
CA GLY A 172 -8.12 6.05 26.36
C GLY A 172 -9.09 6.23 25.20
N SER A 173 -8.71 7.01 24.19
CA SER A 173 -9.44 7.11 22.92
C SER A 173 -8.98 6.02 21.93
N GLU A 174 -9.79 5.77 20.90
CA GLU A 174 -9.41 4.91 19.78
C GLU A 174 -8.88 5.78 18.63
N PRO A 175 -7.60 5.62 18.22
CA PRO A 175 -7.04 6.35 17.10
C PRO A 175 -7.82 6.13 15.80
N ASP A 176 -7.93 7.20 15.01
CA ASP A 176 -8.58 7.18 13.71
C ASP A 176 -7.76 7.95 12.67
N PHE A 177 -8.01 7.72 11.39
CA PHE A 177 -7.37 8.45 10.30
C PHE A 177 -8.40 9.25 9.48
N ILE A 178 -8.24 10.57 9.46
CA ILE A 178 -9.10 11.50 8.72
C ILE A 178 -8.31 12.05 7.53
N HIS A 179 -8.70 11.63 6.32
CA HIS A 179 -8.15 12.15 5.07
C HIS A 179 -8.50 13.63 4.86
N MET A 180 -7.63 14.39 4.18
CA MET A 180 -7.85 15.81 3.87
C MET A 180 -9.15 16.04 3.08
N ALA A 181 -9.47 15.17 2.12
CA ALA A 181 -10.70 15.22 1.32
C ALA A 181 -12.00 15.03 2.14
N ASN A 182 -11.90 14.58 3.40
CA ASN A 182 -13.06 14.48 4.30
C ASN A 182 -13.25 15.77 5.13
N LYS A 183 -12.27 16.68 5.17
CA LYS A 183 -12.36 17.99 5.84
C LYS A 183 -12.55 19.15 4.86
N PHE A 184 -12.01 19.04 3.65
CA PHE A 184 -12.17 20.02 2.59
C PHE A 184 -13.05 19.45 1.48
N ASN A 185 -14.10 20.17 1.07
CA ASN A 185 -14.92 19.76 -0.06
C ASN A 185 -14.14 20.01 -1.36
N LEU A 186 -13.41 19.01 -1.84
CA LEU A 186 -12.55 19.13 -3.02
C LEU A 186 -13.27 19.59 -4.30
N ASN A 187 -14.61 19.43 -4.37
CA ASN A 187 -15.41 19.89 -5.49
C ASN A 187 -15.62 21.42 -5.49
N ASP A 188 -15.53 22.08 -4.33
CA ASP A 188 -15.68 23.55 -4.20
C ASP A 188 -14.34 24.28 -4.43
N LEU A 189 -13.22 23.54 -4.58
CA LEU A 189 -11.86 24.09 -4.66
C LEU A 189 -11.35 24.28 -6.11
N CYS A 190 -12.19 23.97 -7.09
CA CYS A 190 -11.93 24.19 -8.51
C CYS A 190 -12.95 25.22 -9.02
N ASP A 191 -12.50 26.46 -9.19
CA ASP A 191 -13.33 27.52 -9.78
C ASP A 191 -13.44 27.26 -11.30
N ASP A 192 -14.56 26.68 -11.72
CA ASP A 192 -14.80 26.09 -13.06
C ASP A 192 -14.48 27.05 -14.24
N GLU A 193 -14.53 28.36 -14.02
CA GLU A 193 -14.24 29.37 -15.05
C GLU A 193 -12.77 29.82 -15.09
N THR A 194 -11.95 29.53 -14.08
CA THR A 194 -10.53 29.98 -14.04
C THR A 194 -9.49 28.89 -13.82
N GLY A 195 -9.89 27.69 -13.36
CA GLY A 195 -8.96 26.57 -13.12
C GLY A 195 -7.90 26.86 -12.05
N LYS A 196 -8.13 27.86 -11.20
CA LYS A 196 -7.25 28.21 -10.08
C LYS A 196 -7.63 27.39 -8.86
N PHE A 197 -6.65 26.70 -8.29
CA PHE A 197 -6.75 26.08 -6.98
C PHE A 197 -7.05 27.12 -5.90
N ASP A 198 -7.88 26.74 -4.92
CA ASP A 198 -8.10 27.54 -3.71
C ASP A 198 -6.77 27.81 -2.97
N PRO A 199 -6.36 29.08 -2.77
CA PRO A 199 -5.14 29.42 -2.05
C PRO A 199 -5.13 28.92 -0.59
N ILE A 200 -6.30 28.71 0.04
CA ILE A 200 -6.42 28.20 1.41
C ILE A 200 -5.88 26.76 1.49
N LEU A 201 -6.13 25.93 0.48
CA LEU A 201 -5.61 24.56 0.45
C LEU A 201 -4.09 24.56 0.27
N ALA A 202 -3.58 25.42 -0.63
CA ALA A 202 -2.14 25.55 -0.87
C ALA A 202 -1.39 26.06 0.38
N GLU A 203 -1.95 27.02 1.11
CA GLU A 203 -1.40 27.51 2.38
C GLU A 203 -1.42 26.41 3.47
N HIS A 204 -2.50 25.63 3.55
CA HIS A 204 -2.56 24.47 4.44
C HIS A 204 -1.53 23.39 4.10
N GLU A 205 -1.39 23.00 2.83
CA GLU A 205 -0.37 22.01 2.42
C GLU A 205 1.05 22.53 2.70
N GLN A 206 1.34 23.79 2.37
CA GLN A 206 2.63 24.42 2.67
C GLN A 206 2.93 24.41 4.17
N SER A 207 1.94 24.73 5.01
CA SER A 207 2.06 24.65 6.48
C SER A 207 2.36 23.22 6.96
N MET A 208 1.68 22.21 6.41
CA MET A 208 1.96 20.81 6.73
C MET A 208 3.36 20.37 6.26
N GLN A 209 3.82 20.82 5.08
CA GLN A 209 5.18 20.55 4.60
C GLN A 209 6.25 21.21 5.49
N LEU A 210 6.00 22.42 6.01
CA LEU A 210 6.88 23.06 7.01
C LEU A 210 6.92 22.27 8.32
N CYS A 211 5.78 21.74 8.79
CA CYS A 211 5.73 20.82 9.95
C CYS A 211 6.50 19.51 9.69
N ARG A 212 6.41 18.97 8.48
CA ARG A 212 7.16 17.78 8.04
C ARG A 212 8.67 18.03 7.98
N ALA A 213 9.10 19.20 7.51
CA ALA A 213 10.51 19.60 7.45
C ALA A 213 11.12 19.77 8.86
N ASN A 214 10.34 20.29 9.82
CA ASN A 214 10.76 20.53 11.20
C ASN A 214 10.27 19.45 12.19
N ALA A 215 10.02 18.24 11.70
CA ALA A 215 9.46 17.13 12.48
C ALA A 215 10.38 16.68 13.63
N VAL A 216 9.81 16.47 14.82
CA VAL A 216 10.51 15.89 15.97
C VAL A 216 10.58 14.37 15.85
N SER A 217 9.57 13.74 15.26
CA SER A 217 9.58 12.32 14.91
C SER A 217 9.02 12.07 13.51
N ARG A 218 9.56 11.05 12.84
CA ARG A 218 9.22 10.69 11.46
C ARG A 218 9.31 9.17 11.30
N LEU A 219 8.24 8.56 10.84
CA LEU A 219 8.12 7.12 10.57
C LEU A 219 7.76 6.90 9.10
N THR A 220 8.69 6.40 8.31
CA THR A 220 8.48 6.11 6.88
C THR A 220 8.22 4.62 6.68
N LEU A 221 7.07 4.29 6.08
CA LEU A 221 6.55 2.94 5.84
C LEU A 221 6.49 2.69 4.34
N ASN A 222 7.15 1.63 3.87
CA ASN A 222 7.11 1.22 2.47
C ASN A 222 6.01 0.18 2.26
N LEU A 223 4.87 0.60 1.74
CA LEU A 223 3.70 -0.26 1.57
C LEU A 223 3.85 -1.23 0.41
N SER A 224 4.47 -0.82 -0.70
CA SER A 224 4.83 -1.74 -1.79
C SER A 224 5.72 -2.89 -1.30
N LEU A 225 6.71 -2.59 -0.45
CA LEU A 225 7.56 -3.60 0.17
C LEU A 225 6.80 -4.45 1.19
N ALA A 226 5.89 -3.87 1.98
CA ALA A 226 5.03 -4.63 2.90
C ALA A 226 4.17 -5.66 2.16
N VAL A 227 3.59 -5.27 1.01
CA VAL A 227 2.87 -6.18 0.11
C VAL A 227 3.80 -7.31 -0.35
N ARG A 228 4.97 -6.98 -0.94
CA ARG A 228 5.93 -8.00 -1.42
C ARG A 228 6.38 -8.98 -0.33
N ASN A 229 6.73 -8.48 0.86
CA ASN A 229 7.09 -9.31 2.02
C ASN A 229 5.92 -10.20 2.48
N GLY A 230 4.67 -9.79 2.27
CA GLY A 230 3.50 -10.64 2.53
C GLY A 230 3.37 -11.81 1.56
N PHE A 231 3.68 -11.59 0.28
CA PHE A 231 3.74 -12.66 -0.73
C PHE A 231 4.91 -13.60 -0.46
N ASP A 232 6.09 -13.07 -0.09
CA ASP A 232 7.25 -13.88 0.29
C ASP A 232 6.92 -14.81 1.48
N ARG A 233 6.27 -14.28 2.53
CA ARG A 233 5.78 -15.07 3.68
C ARG A 233 4.76 -16.14 3.26
N LEU A 234 3.80 -15.79 2.41
CA LEU A 234 2.78 -16.72 1.94
C LEU A 234 3.37 -17.82 1.06
N HIS A 235 4.36 -17.51 0.23
CA HIS A 235 5.08 -18.48 -0.58
C HIS A 235 5.91 -19.43 0.29
N ALA A 236 6.64 -18.91 1.28
CA ALA A 236 7.37 -19.73 2.25
C ALA A 236 6.42 -20.67 3.02
N PHE A 237 5.24 -20.20 3.42
CA PHE A 237 4.23 -21.04 4.08
C PHE A 237 3.62 -22.12 3.17
N ARG A 238 3.33 -21.80 1.90
CA ARG A 238 2.68 -22.73 0.97
C ARG A 238 3.64 -23.72 0.30
N PHE A 239 4.94 -23.42 0.24
CA PHE A 239 5.92 -24.20 -0.53
C PHE A 239 7.22 -24.53 0.23
N GLY A 240 7.51 -23.89 1.36
CA GLY A 240 8.81 -23.98 2.07
C GLY A 240 9.08 -25.27 2.84
N GLU A 241 8.14 -26.20 2.91
CA GLU A 241 8.35 -27.54 3.52
C GLU A 241 8.95 -28.58 2.54
N ARG A 242 9.39 -28.18 1.34
CA ARG A 242 9.89 -29.13 0.32
C ARG A 242 11.40 -29.36 0.29
N ASP A 243 12.19 -28.55 0.98
CA ASP A 243 13.66 -28.61 0.95
C ASP A 243 14.29 -29.07 2.29
N ILE A 244 13.63 -30.02 2.98
CA ILE A 244 14.25 -30.85 4.03
C ILE A 244 14.09 -32.32 3.63
N ALA A 245 15.04 -32.81 2.85
CA ALA A 245 15.20 -34.21 2.43
C ALA A 245 16.67 -34.61 2.53
#